data_AF-A0A7W7Y9H9-F1
#
_entry.id   AF-A0A7W7Y9H9-F1
#
_cell.length_a   1.000
_cell.length_b   1.000
_cell.length_c   1.000
_cell.angle_alpha   90.00
_cell.angle_beta   90.00
_cell.angle_gamma   90.00
#
_symmetry.space_group_name_H-M   'P 1'
#
loop_
_entity.id
_entity.type
_entity.pdbx_description
1 polymer ?
#
loop_
_entity_poly.entity_id
_entity_poly.type
_entity_poly.pdbx_seq_one_letter_code
_entity_poly.pdbx_strand_id
1 'polypeptide(L)'
;MKSAILLRLALGLIFLTTLPSCGFAFRKAWKEAPTSTGVEGKWSGTWHSDATGHQGTLRCVVSAPIDKKGGHEFFYLATWKKILSGSYKAVHTVKKQKDGTYTFEGEHKMPDWAGGLYHYEGTIKGNDFNACYQSSMDRGTYTMKRVP
;
A
#
# COMPACT_ATOMS: atom_id res chain seq x y z
N MET A 1 16.29 -14.31 -45.18
CA MET A 1 15.16 -14.87 -44.39
C MET A 1 15.53 -15.22 -42.95
N LYS A 2 16.69 -15.83 -42.66
CA LYS A 2 17.09 -16.24 -41.29
C LYS A 2 17.39 -15.05 -40.34
N SER A 3 17.98 -13.96 -40.83
CA SER A 3 18.30 -12.77 -40.00
C SER A 3 17.06 -11.99 -39.54
N ALA A 4 15.97 -12.00 -40.31
CA ALA A 4 14.72 -11.33 -39.94
C ALA A 4 13.96 -12.07 -38.82
N ILE A 5 14.14 -13.40 -38.72
CA ILE A 5 13.56 -14.23 -37.65
C ILE A 5 14.34 -14.02 -36.34
N LEU A 6 15.67 -13.94 -36.40
CA LEU A 6 16.51 -13.64 -35.24
C LEU A 6 16.26 -12.23 -34.69
N LEU A 7 16.03 -11.24 -35.56
CA LEU A 7 15.66 -9.87 -35.14
C LEU A 7 14.29 -9.83 -34.46
N ARG A 8 13.30 -10.59 -34.97
CA ARG A 8 11.95 -10.68 -34.39
C ARG A 8 11.92 -11.42 -33.06
N LEU A 9 12.74 -12.46 -32.90
CA LEU A 9 12.93 -13.17 -31.62
C LEU A 9 13.65 -12.29 -30.58
N ALA A 10 14.66 -11.52 -31.00
CA ALA A 10 15.34 -10.56 -30.13
C ALA A 10 14.40 -9.42 -29.67
N LEU A 11 13.54 -8.89 -30.55
CA LEU A 11 12.52 -7.91 -30.15
C LEU A 11 11.46 -8.49 -29.21
N GLY A 12 11.05 -9.75 -29.39
CA GLY A 12 10.13 -10.44 -28.48
C GLY A 12 10.72 -10.70 -27.08
N LEU A 13 12.03 -10.95 -27.00
CA LEU A 13 12.73 -11.19 -25.74
C LEU A 13 13.00 -9.90 -24.95
N ILE A 14 13.19 -8.77 -25.65
CA ILE A 14 13.38 -7.44 -25.02
C ILE A 14 12.07 -6.89 -24.43
N PHE A 15 10.91 -7.27 -24.97
CA PHE A 15 9.60 -6.87 -24.41
C PHE A 15 9.25 -7.57 -23.09
N LEU A 16 9.94 -8.66 -22.74
CA LEU A 16 9.70 -9.42 -21.51
C LEU A 16 10.53 -8.91 -20.31
N THR A 17 11.54 -8.08 -20.53
CA THR A 17 12.54 -7.73 -19.50
C THR A 17 12.40 -6.32 -18.92
N THR A 18 11.46 -5.51 -19.40
CA THR A 18 11.29 -4.11 -18.97
C THR A 18 9.95 -3.82 -18.30
N LEU A 19 9.26 -4.83 -17.76
CA LEU A 19 8.13 -4.58 -16.86
C LEU A 19 8.70 -3.96 -15.58
N PRO A 20 8.43 -2.67 -15.27
CA PRO A 20 8.79 -2.12 -13.97
C PRO A 20 8.07 -2.98 -12.92
N SER A 21 8.86 -3.76 -12.18
CA SER A 21 8.32 -4.58 -11.10
C SER A 21 7.49 -3.69 -10.20
N CYS A 22 6.23 -4.05 -9.95
CA CYS A 22 5.33 -3.31 -9.06
C CYS A 22 5.95 -3.05 -7.67
N GLY A 23 7.01 -3.77 -7.31
CA GLY A 23 7.76 -3.55 -6.08
C GLY A 23 8.91 -2.54 -6.14
N PHE A 24 9.37 -2.02 -7.30
CA PHE A 24 10.58 -1.20 -7.34
C PHE A 24 10.41 0.14 -6.59
N ALA A 25 9.36 0.89 -6.92
CA ALA A 25 9.07 2.16 -6.25
C ALA A 25 8.82 1.96 -4.74
N PHE A 26 8.06 0.92 -4.38
CA PHE A 26 7.82 0.58 -2.98
C PHE A 26 9.12 0.22 -2.25
N ARG A 27 9.98 -0.61 -2.84
CA ARG A 27 11.26 -1.01 -2.23
C ARG A 27 12.16 0.21 -1.99
N LYS A 28 12.19 1.15 -2.94
CA LYS A 28 12.91 2.41 -2.75
C LYS A 28 12.35 3.19 -1.57
N ALA A 29 11.03 3.45 -1.57
CA ALA A 29 10.37 4.16 -0.48
C ALA A 29 10.57 3.46 0.88
N TRP A 30 10.50 2.13 0.92
CA TRP A 30 10.71 1.33 2.12
C TRP A 30 12.13 1.46 2.66
N LYS A 31 13.13 1.54 1.78
CA LYS A 31 14.54 1.70 2.17
C LYS A 31 14.84 3.12 2.68
N GLU A 32 14.21 4.12 2.07
CA GLU A 32 14.43 5.54 2.34
C GLU A 32 13.53 6.09 3.48
N ALA A 33 12.54 5.32 3.92
CA ALA A 33 11.59 5.71 4.95
C ALA A 33 12.31 6.05 6.28
N PRO A 34 12.00 7.19 6.91
CA PRO A 34 12.61 7.59 8.16
C PRO A 34 12.12 6.72 9.32
N THR A 35 12.97 6.53 10.33
CA THR A 35 12.53 6.04 11.63
C THR A 35 11.96 7.23 12.42
N SER A 36 10.64 7.21 12.66
CA SER A 36 9.90 8.27 13.38
C SER A 36 9.17 7.67 14.58
N THR A 37 8.89 8.51 15.58
CA THR A 37 7.98 8.21 16.70
C THR A 37 6.53 8.62 16.42
N GLY A 38 6.30 9.37 15.32
CA GLY A 38 4.98 9.76 14.81
C GLY A 38 4.37 8.74 13.86
N VAL A 39 3.47 9.15 12.98
CA VAL A 39 2.82 8.23 12.02
C VAL A 39 3.75 7.81 10.88
N GLU A 40 4.79 8.60 10.60
CA GLU A 40 5.70 8.40 9.49
C GLU A 40 6.55 7.14 9.66
N GLY A 41 7.04 6.65 8.52
CA GLY A 41 7.98 5.54 8.47
C GLY A 41 7.32 4.22 8.07
N LYS A 42 7.94 3.12 8.47
CA LYS A 42 7.63 1.78 7.99
C LYS A 42 6.71 1.03 8.93
N TRP A 43 5.76 0.33 8.35
CA TRP A 43 4.80 -0.49 9.05
C TRP A 43 4.63 -1.84 8.35
N SER A 44 4.49 -2.92 9.10
CA SER A 44 4.30 -4.28 8.56
C SER A 44 3.33 -5.09 9.40
N GLY A 45 2.53 -5.91 8.75
CA GLY A 45 1.56 -6.78 9.40
C GLY A 45 0.72 -7.52 8.39
N THR A 46 -0.60 -7.56 8.59
CA THR A 46 -1.53 -8.34 7.78
C THR A 46 -2.75 -7.54 7.39
N TRP A 47 -3.39 -7.96 6.30
CA TRP A 47 -4.72 -7.54 5.90
C TRP A 47 -5.65 -8.76 5.83
N HIS A 48 -6.94 -8.54 6.08
CA HIS A 48 -8.00 -9.54 5.97
C HIS A 48 -9.23 -8.92 5.29
N SER A 49 -9.86 -9.66 4.37
CA SER A 49 -11.14 -9.33 3.72
C SER A 49 -12.25 -10.14 4.37
N ASP A 50 -13.26 -9.46 4.88
CA ASP A 50 -14.44 -10.09 5.47
C ASP A 50 -15.36 -10.69 4.39
N ALA A 51 -15.39 -10.11 3.18
CA ALA A 51 -16.27 -10.59 2.11
C ALA A 51 -15.77 -11.90 1.48
N THR A 52 -14.45 -12.09 1.38
CA THR A 52 -13.85 -13.23 0.69
C THR A 52 -13.07 -14.17 1.60
N GLY A 53 -12.77 -13.76 2.84
CA GLY A 53 -11.85 -14.45 3.74
C GLY A 53 -10.39 -14.42 3.28
N HIS A 54 -10.07 -13.74 2.17
CA HIS A 54 -8.70 -13.61 1.72
C HIS A 54 -7.90 -12.76 2.70
N GLN A 55 -6.62 -13.10 2.82
CA GLN A 55 -5.69 -12.40 3.70
C GLN A 55 -4.27 -12.53 3.18
N GLY A 56 -3.39 -11.70 3.73
CA GLY A 56 -1.96 -11.80 3.47
C GLY A 56 -1.16 -10.75 4.20
N THR A 57 0.11 -10.61 3.83
CA THR A 57 0.98 -9.61 4.45
C THR A 57 0.65 -8.24 3.90
N LEU A 58 0.71 -7.22 4.75
CA LEU A 58 0.61 -5.83 4.37
C LEU A 58 1.82 -5.09 4.88
N ARG A 59 2.45 -4.31 4.00
CA ARG A 59 3.47 -3.33 4.36
C ARG A 59 2.99 -1.94 3.97
N CYS A 60 3.38 -0.94 4.74
CA CYS A 60 3.07 0.46 4.46
C CYS A 60 4.28 1.34 4.74
N VAL A 61 4.47 2.36 3.90
CA VAL A 61 5.34 3.50 4.18
C VAL A 61 4.46 4.74 4.28
N VAL A 62 4.50 5.42 5.42
CA VAL A 62 3.81 6.68 5.63
C VAL A 62 4.79 7.82 5.38
N SER A 63 4.46 8.71 4.44
CA SER A 63 5.27 9.87 4.08
C SER A 63 5.26 10.94 5.17
N ALA A 64 6.16 11.92 5.06
CA ALA A 64 5.98 13.21 5.73
C ALA A 64 4.66 13.88 5.30
N PRO A 65 4.12 14.84 6.08
CA PRO A 65 2.92 15.57 5.69
C PRO A 65 3.09 16.23 4.32
N ILE A 66 2.10 16.04 3.44
CA ILE A 66 2.09 16.61 2.09
C ILE A 66 1.32 17.95 2.04
N ASP A 67 0.58 18.27 3.10
CA ASP A 67 -0.14 19.53 3.25
C ASP A 67 -0.22 19.96 4.73
N LYS A 68 -0.76 21.16 4.96
CA LYS A 68 -0.95 21.72 6.32
C LYS A 68 -2.21 21.18 7.03
N LYS A 69 -3.04 20.40 6.36
CA LYS A 69 -4.29 19.84 6.90
C LYS A 69 -4.08 18.44 7.51
N GLY A 70 -2.85 17.94 7.50
CA GLY A 70 -2.51 16.61 8.01
C GLY A 70 -2.63 15.53 6.94
N GLY A 71 -2.60 15.87 5.65
CA GLY A 71 -2.51 14.89 4.59
C GLY A 71 -1.17 14.16 4.61
N HIS A 72 -1.21 12.84 4.52
CA HIS A 72 -0.05 11.95 4.36
C HIS A 72 -0.32 10.96 3.24
N GLU A 73 0.70 10.63 2.45
CA GLU A 73 0.63 9.51 1.51
C GLU A 73 0.99 8.22 2.24
N PHE A 74 0.10 7.24 2.18
CA PHE A 74 0.36 5.88 2.65
C PHE A 74 0.60 5.02 1.42
N PHE A 75 1.82 4.55 1.25
CA PHE A 75 2.17 3.64 0.17
C PHE A 75 2.09 2.22 0.70
N TYR A 76 1.11 1.45 0.26
CA TYR A 76 0.87 0.07 0.67
C TYR A 76 1.48 -0.93 -0.32
N LEU A 77 1.88 -2.10 0.20
CA LEU A 77 2.22 -3.30 -0.55
C LEU A 77 1.53 -4.50 0.12
N ALA A 78 0.49 -5.01 -0.52
CA ALA A 78 -0.27 -6.17 -0.09
C ALA A 78 0.19 -7.43 -0.82
N THR A 79 0.06 -8.60 -0.17
CA THR A 79 0.25 -9.91 -0.81
C THR A 79 -1.00 -10.76 -0.71
N TRP A 80 -1.24 -11.61 -1.71
CA TRP A 80 -2.30 -12.61 -1.75
C TRP A 80 -1.69 -14.00 -1.93
N LYS A 81 -2.03 -14.93 -1.04
CA LYS A 81 -1.57 -16.34 -1.08
C LYS A 81 -0.04 -16.47 -1.30
N LYS A 82 0.75 -15.48 -0.86
CA LYS A 82 2.22 -15.35 -1.02
C LYS A 82 2.76 -15.30 -2.46
N ILE A 83 1.91 -15.44 -3.49
CA ILE A 83 2.32 -15.52 -4.90
C ILE A 83 2.07 -14.23 -5.68
N LEU A 84 1.04 -13.48 -5.29
CA LEU A 84 0.68 -12.22 -5.93
C LEU A 84 0.92 -11.08 -4.95
N SER A 85 1.38 -9.95 -5.47
CA SER A 85 1.55 -8.73 -4.70
C SER A 85 1.11 -7.52 -5.52
N GLY A 86 0.53 -6.55 -4.85
CA GLY A 86 0.07 -5.31 -5.43
C GLY A 86 0.42 -4.16 -4.51
N SER A 87 0.83 -3.03 -5.09
CA SER A 87 1.12 -1.82 -4.34
C SER A 87 0.25 -0.68 -4.82
N TYR A 88 -0.22 0.15 -3.90
CA TYR A 88 -1.03 1.31 -4.20
C TYR A 88 -0.78 2.42 -3.18
N LYS A 89 -1.08 3.65 -3.57
CA LYS A 89 -0.94 4.83 -2.72
C LYS A 89 -2.31 5.39 -2.42
N ALA A 90 -2.56 5.71 -1.16
CA ALA A 90 -3.76 6.42 -0.75
C ALA A 90 -3.34 7.62 0.12
N VAL A 91 -4.05 8.74 -0.06
CA VAL A 91 -3.85 9.91 0.78
C VAL A 91 -4.82 9.81 1.95
N HIS A 92 -4.29 9.93 3.16
CA HIS A 92 -5.08 9.94 4.38
C HIS A 92 -4.87 11.25 5.12
N THR A 93 -5.95 11.77 5.68
CA THR A 93 -5.91 12.90 6.61
C THR A 93 -5.71 12.36 8.02
N VAL A 94 -4.57 12.66 8.61
CA VAL A 94 -4.17 12.23 9.94
C VAL A 94 -4.43 13.35 10.96
N LYS A 95 -5.07 13.00 12.08
CA LYS A 95 -5.34 13.92 13.19
C LYS A 95 -4.75 13.35 14.47
N LYS A 96 -3.92 14.15 15.15
CA LYS A 96 -3.39 13.80 16.47
C LYS A 96 -4.45 14.06 17.54
N GLN A 97 -4.73 13.06 18.36
CA GLN A 97 -5.68 13.11 19.46
C GLN A 97 -5.00 13.54 20.77
N LYS A 98 -5.79 13.97 21.75
CA LYS A 98 -5.31 14.46 23.05
C LYS A 98 -4.56 13.39 23.86
N ASP A 99 -4.92 12.11 23.67
CA ASP A 99 -4.31 10.96 24.36
C ASP A 99 -3.02 10.45 23.69
N GLY A 100 -2.55 11.14 22.63
CA GLY A 100 -1.37 10.75 21.86
C GLY A 100 -1.65 9.71 20.76
N THR A 101 -2.89 9.23 20.61
CA THR A 101 -3.31 8.42 19.48
C THR A 101 -3.41 9.30 18.23
N TYR A 102 -3.14 8.74 17.06
CA TYR A 102 -3.44 9.36 15.78
C TYR A 102 -4.63 8.64 15.17
N THR A 103 -5.63 9.37 14.69
CA THR A 103 -6.68 8.82 13.84
C THR A 103 -6.44 9.24 12.40
N PHE A 104 -6.86 8.43 11.45
CA PHE A 104 -6.77 8.81 10.05
C PHE A 104 -7.96 8.30 9.25
N GLU A 105 -8.31 9.07 8.24
CA GLU A 105 -9.38 8.78 7.30
C GLU A 105 -8.85 9.02 5.88
N GLY A 106 -9.31 8.27 4.89
CA GLY A 106 -8.93 8.52 3.51
C GLY A 106 -9.83 7.79 2.52
N GLU A 107 -9.65 8.15 1.25
CA GLU A 107 -10.38 7.54 0.16
C GLU A 107 -9.45 7.16 -0.98
N HIS A 108 -9.80 6.10 -1.71
CA HIS A 108 -9.07 5.68 -2.89
C HIS A 108 -10.04 5.18 -3.95
N LYS A 109 -10.06 5.81 -5.12
CA LYS A 109 -10.90 5.39 -6.26
C LYS A 109 -10.13 4.38 -7.10
N MET A 110 -10.57 3.14 -7.03
CA MET A 110 -10.19 2.06 -7.94
C MET A 110 -11.16 2.02 -9.14
N PRO A 111 -10.77 1.38 -10.26
CA PRO A 111 -11.73 1.00 -11.29
C PRO A 111 -12.91 0.24 -10.69
N ASP A 112 -14.11 0.41 -11.24
CA ASP A 112 -15.32 -0.17 -10.63
C ASP A 112 -15.30 -1.71 -10.61
N TRP A 113 -14.64 -2.34 -11.59
CA TRP A 113 -14.41 -3.79 -11.61
C TRP A 113 -13.48 -4.28 -10.48
N ALA A 114 -12.76 -3.38 -9.83
CA ALA A 114 -11.83 -3.61 -8.73
C ALA A 114 -12.31 -3.02 -7.40
N GLY A 115 -13.62 -2.83 -7.23
CA GLY A 115 -14.23 -2.37 -5.96
C GLY A 115 -14.63 -0.90 -5.91
N GLY A 116 -14.33 -0.11 -6.95
CA GLY A 116 -14.78 1.29 -7.03
C GLY A 116 -14.17 2.17 -5.94
N LEU A 117 -14.99 2.87 -5.16
CA LEU A 117 -14.51 3.77 -4.11
C LEU A 117 -14.24 3.00 -2.81
N TYR A 118 -13.01 3.11 -2.31
CA TYR A 118 -12.62 2.62 -1.00
C TYR A 118 -12.57 3.77 -0.01
N HIS A 119 -13.16 3.56 1.17
CA HIS A 119 -13.02 4.39 2.35
C HIS A 119 -12.14 3.67 3.36
N TYR A 120 -11.30 4.43 4.06
CA TYR A 120 -10.39 3.92 5.08
C TYR A 120 -10.55 4.72 6.34
N GLU A 121 -10.54 4.04 7.47
CA GLU A 121 -10.49 4.64 8.80
C GLU A 121 -9.52 3.85 9.66
N GLY A 122 -8.73 4.51 10.49
CA GLY A 122 -7.78 3.80 11.34
C GLY A 122 -7.19 4.63 12.45
N THR A 123 -6.39 3.94 13.26
CA THR A 123 -5.71 4.46 14.43
C THR A 123 -4.26 4.02 14.45
N ILE A 124 -3.38 4.92 14.90
CA ILE A 124 -1.98 4.65 15.17
C ILE A 124 -1.68 5.08 16.61
N LYS A 125 -1.23 4.15 17.44
CA LYS A 125 -0.84 4.42 18.83
C LYS A 125 0.51 3.78 19.12
N GLY A 126 1.55 4.60 19.25
CA GLY A 126 2.92 4.13 19.43
C GLY A 126 3.39 3.28 18.25
N ASN A 127 3.46 1.96 18.47
CA ASN A 127 3.90 0.97 17.48
C ASN A 127 2.76 0.13 16.90
N ASP A 128 1.52 0.45 17.27
CA ASP A 128 0.31 -0.20 16.77
C ASP A 128 -0.35 0.62 15.69
N PHE A 129 -0.68 -0.03 14.57
CA PHE A 129 -1.45 0.51 13.47
C PHE A 129 -2.63 -0.45 13.23
N ASN A 130 -3.85 0.04 13.37
CA ASN A 130 -5.07 -0.72 13.06
C ASN A 130 -5.99 0.11 12.19
N ALA A 131 -6.54 -0.49 11.15
CA ALA A 131 -7.46 0.19 10.25
C ALA A 131 -8.54 -0.75 9.72
N CYS A 132 -9.62 -0.15 9.24
CA CYS A 132 -10.64 -0.80 8.45
C CYS A 132 -10.66 -0.15 7.06
N TYR A 133 -10.94 -0.95 6.04
CA TYR A 133 -11.29 -0.47 4.71
C TYR A 133 -12.67 -0.94 4.33
N GLN A 134 -13.38 -0.17 3.52
CA GLN A 134 -14.70 -0.53 3.02
C GLN A 134 -14.91 0.02 1.61
N SER A 135 -15.49 -0.81 0.74
CA SER A 135 -15.98 -0.46 -0.58
C SER A 135 -17.34 -1.12 -0.82
N SER A 136 -17.90 -0.96 -2.02
CA SER A 136 -19.15 -1.64 -2.40
C SER A 136 -18.99 -3.16 -2.51
N MET A 137 -17.77 -3.65 -2.72
CA MET A 137 -17.48 -5.08 -2.96
C MET A 137 -16.84 -5.79 -1.78
N ASP A 138 -16.17 -5.06 -0.88
CA ASP A 138 -15.41 -5.66 0.21
C ASP A 138 -15.33 -4.74 1.42
N ARG A 139 -15.08 -5.34 2.58
CA ARG A 139 -14.65 -4.64 3.78
C ARG A 139 -13.65 -5.53 4.50
N GLY A 140 -12.79 -4.92 5.27
CA GLY A 140 -11.77 -5.68 5.96
C GLY A 140 -10.91 -4.85 6.87
N THR A 141 -9.88 -5.49 7.41
CA THR A 141 -9.06 -4.93 8.48
C THR A 141 -7.57 -5.03 8.17
N TYR A 142 -6.83 -4.05 8.66
CA TYR A 142 -5.37 -4.01 8.69
C TYR A 142 -4.90 -4.05 10.14
N THR A 143 -3.94 -4.93 10.44
CA THR A 143 -3.28 -4.99 11.74
C THR A 143 -1.78 -5.01 11.51
N MET A 144 -1.11 -3.96 11.96
CA MET A 144 0.28 -3.68 11.61
C MET A 144 1.08 -3.19 12.82
N LYS A 145 2.39 -3.41 12.76
CA LYS A 145 3.38 -2.96 13.74
C LYS A 145 4.43 -2.10 13.08
N ARG A 146 5.00 -1.16 13.84
CA ARG A 146 6.14 -0.36 13.38
C ARG A 146 7.32 -1.26 13.08
N VAL A 147 8.03 -0.95 12.00
CA VAL A 147 9.33 -1.56 11.67
C VAL A 147 10.43 -0.54 11.99
N PRO A 148 11.41 -0.91 12.86
CA PRO A 148 12.55 -0.04 13.19
C PRO A 148 13.35 0.45 11.97
#